data_AF-A0A1Q3B6M2-F1
#
_entry.id   AF-A0A1Q3B6M2-F1
#
_cell.length_a   1.000
_cell.length_b   1.000
_cell.length_c   1.000
_cell.angle_alpha   90.00
_cell.angle_beta   90.00
_cell.angle_gamma   90.00
#
_symmetry.space_group_name_H-M   'P 1'
#
loop_
_entity.id
_entity.type
_entity.pdbx_description
1 polymer ?
#
loop_
_entity_poly.entity_id
_entity_poly.type
_entity_poly.pdbx_seq_one_letter_code
_entity_poly.pdbx_strand_id
1 'polypeptide(L)'
;KTKQLRLGVGDAEAIHEYFDRMQNRNSNFYYIMKKIPKKLRGYSMYERIRIALDNVVYDCFTNEEFEENLAKFIVQFNLENNAWLRDLYEERH
;
A
#
# COMPACT_ATOMS: atom_id res chain seq x y z
N LYS A 1 -11.88 20.69 5.11
CA LYS A 1 -10.64 21.50 5.10
C LYS A 1 -9.45 20.56 4.95
N THR A 2 -8.93 20.39 3.75
CA THR A 2 -7.71 19.61 3.50
C THR A 2 -6.51 20.43 3.95
N LYS A 3 -5.76 19.93 4.94
CA LYS A 3 -4.48 20.52 5.34
C LYS A 3 -3.49 20.28 4.19
N GLN A 4 -3.17 21.33 3.43
CA GLN A 4 -2.07 21.27 2.47
C GLN A 4 -0.75 21.29 3.25
N LEU A 5 0.01 20.20 3.16
CA LEU A 5 1.39 20.16 3.61
C LEU A 5 2.21 21.11 2.74
N ARG A 6 2.88 22.09 3.37
CA ARG A 6 3.81 22.99 2.67
C ARG A 6 5.15 22.27 2.60
N LEU A 7 5.45 21.67 1.45
CA LEU A 7 6.72 21.00 1.20
C LEU A 7 7.82 22.06 0.98
N GLY A 8 8.93 21.93 1.70
CA GLY A 8 10.14 22.73 1.57
C GLY A 8 11.04 22.28 0.40
N VAL A 9 12.12 23.01 0.20
CA VAL A 9 13.15 22.66 -0.80
C VAL A 9 13.86 21.40 -0.34
N GLY A 10 13.84 20.34 -1.15
CA GLY A 10 14.40 19.01 -0.83
C GLY A 10 13.35 17.96 -0.44
N ASP A 11 12.15 18.37 -0.02
CA ASP A 11 11.09 17.42 0.37
C ASP A 11 10.60 16.60 -0.83
N ALA A 12 10.48 17.22 -2.00
CA ALA A 12 10.11 16.53 -3.23
C ALA A 12 11.13 15.47 -3.64
N GLU A 13 12.41 15.74 -3.39
CA GLU A 13 13.52 14.85 -3.71
C GLU A 13 13.60 13.68 -2.72
N ALA A 14 13.39 13.94 -1.43
CA ALA A 14 13.29 12.90 -0.40
C ALA A 14 12.07 11.98 -0.62
N ILE A 15 10.93 12.55 -1.02
CA ILE A 15 9.75 11.76 -1.40
C ILE A 15 10.08 10.89 -2.62
N HIS A 16 10.69 11.47 -3.66
CA HIS A 16 11.08 10.73 -4.87
C HIS A 16 12.04 9.58 -4.54
N GLU A 17 13.10 9.82 -3.77
CA GLU A 17 14.07 8.82 -3.37
C GLU A 17 13.43 7.70 -2.52
N TYR A 18 12.49 8.04 -1.64
CA TYR A 18 11.73 7.06 -0.87
C TYR A 18 10.89 6.16 -1.78
N PHE A 19 10.14 6.75 -2.72
CA PHE A 19 9.32 6.00 -3.67
C PHE A 19 10.17 5.13 -4.59
N ASP A 20 11.29 5.64 -5.10
CA ASP A 20 12.24 4.87 -5.91
C ASP A 20 12.85 3.71 -5.12
N ARG A 21 13.27 3.94 -3.87
CA ARG A 21 13.79 2.86 -3.01
C ARG A 21 12.72 1.81 -2.73
N MET A 22 11.50 2.21 -2.43
CA MET A 22 10.41 1.28 -2.14
C MET A 22 9.97 0.51 -3.38
N GLN A 23 9.92 1.15 -4.55
CA GLN A 23 9.57 0.49 -5.80
C GLN A 23 10.66 -0.48 -6.28
N ASN A 24 11.94 -0.15 -6.07
CA ASN A 24 13.06 -1.04 -6.39
C ASN A 24 13.21 -2.20 -5.41
N ARG A 25 12.85 -2.01 -4.14
CA ARG A 25 12.89 -3.07 -3.13
C ARG A 25 11.69 -3.99 -3.24
N ASN A 26 10.50 -3.42 -3.41
CA ASN A 26 9.25 -4.13 -3.40
C ASN A 26 8.48 -3.89 -4.70
N SER A 27 8.59 -4.83 -5.64
CA SER A 27 7.83 -4.80 -6.89
C SER A 27 6.32 -4.71 -6.67
N ASN A 28 5.82 -5.19 -5.52
CA ASN A 28 4.40 -5.24 -5.19
C ASN A 28 3.88 -3.88 -4.67
N PHE A 29 4.76 -2.98 -4.21
CA PHE A 29 4.40 -1.69 -3.62
C PHE A 29 3.50 -0.86 -4.56
N TYR A 30 3.90 -0.71 -5.82
CA TYR A 30 3.15 0.07 -6.80
C TYR A 30 1.77 -0.52 -7.09
N TYR A 31 1.70 -1.84 -7.29
CA TYR A 31 0.45 -2.53 -7.63
C TYR A 31 -0.55 -2.48 -6.47
N ILE A 32 -0.08 -2.69 -5.24
CA ILE A 32 -0.88 -2.63 -4.02
C ILE A 32 -1.44 -1.22 -3.81
N MET A 33 -0.58 -0.20 -3.85
CA MET A 33 -0.97 1.21 -3.69
C MET A 33 -1.97 1.68 -4.75
N LYS A 34 -1.85 1.19 -5.99
CA LYS A 34 -2.70 1.63 -7.10
C LYS A 34 -4.00 0.83 -7.21
N LYS A 35 -3.99 -0.48 -6.97
CA LYS A 35 -5.13 -1.36 -7.23
C LYS A 35 -6.02 -1.60 -6.02
N ILE A 36 -5.46 -1.75 -4.81
CA ILE A 36 -6.26 -2.03 -3.61
C ILE A 36 -7.26 -0.89 -3.32
N PRO A 37 -6.85 0.41 -3.31
CA PRO A 37 -7.80 1.49 -3.08
C PRO A 37 -8.89 1.61 -4.16
N LYS A 38 -8.60 1.22 -5.41
CA LYS A 38 -9.58 1.22 -6.51
C LYS A 38 -10.62 0.12 -6.34
N LYS A 39 -10.20 -1.09 -5.94
CA LYS A 39 -11.10 -2.24 -5.72
C LYS A 39 -11.98 -2.04 -4.49
N LEU A 40 -11.47 -1.37 -3.48
CA LEU A 40 -12.18 -1.17 -2.21
C LEU A 40 -13.11 0.06 -2.19
N ARG A 41 -13.11 0.90 -3.23
CA ARG A 41 -13.88 2.16 -3.26
C ARG A 41 -15.40 2.00 -3.08
N GLY A 42 -15.93 0.78 -3.27
CA GLY A 42 -17.34 0.43 -3.06
C GLY A 42 -17.67 -0.13 -1.67
N TYR A 43 -16.67 -0.38 -0.81
CA TYR A 43 -16.90 -0.97 0.50
C TYR A 43 -17.19 0.13 1.53
N SER A 44 -18.20 -0.06 2.37
CA SER A 44 -18.52 0.85 3.48
C SER A 44 -17.38 1.03 4.49
N MET A 45 -16.45 0.07 4.53
CA MET A 45 -15.23 0.08 5.34
C MET A 45 -13.99 0.65 4.61
N TYR A 46 -14.14 1.19 3.40
CA TYR A 46 -13.04 1.69 2.56
C TYR A 46 -12.03 2.53 3.34
N GLU A 47 -12.50 3.53 4.10
CA GLU A 47 -11.62 4.45 4.81
C GLU A 47 -10.78 3.73 5.88
N ARG A 48 -11.38 2.76 6.59
CA ARG A 48 -10.66 1.97 7.60
C ARG A 48 -9.64 1.03 6.96
N ILE A 49 -10.02 0.39 5.86
CA ILE A 49 -9.13 -0.51 5.13
C ILE A 49 -7.98 0.27 4.49
N ARG A 50 -8.26 1.47 3.97
CA ARG A 50 -7.25 2.37 3.40
C ARG A 50 -6.24 2.81 4.45
N ILE A 51 -6.67 3.29 5.61
CA ILE A 51 -5.77 3.73 6.69
C ILE A 51 -4.89 2.56 7.17
N ALA A 52 -5.49 1.38 7.35
CA ALA A 52 -4.73 0.20 7.74
C ALA A 52 -3.72 -0.22 6.66
N LEU A 53 -4.08 -0.11 5.38
CA LEU A 53 -3.16 -0.37 4.26
C LEU A 53 -2.03 0.65 4.20
N ASP A 54 -2.33 1.94 4.38
CA ASP A 54 -1.31 3.00 4.42
C ASP A 54 -0.29 2.69 5.53
N ASN A 55 -0.73 2.28 6.73
CA ASN A 55 0.19 1.88 7.80
C ASN A 55 1.04 0.66 7.42
N VAL A 56 0.45 -0.37 6.82
CA VAL A 56 1.20 -1.55 6.34
C VAL A 56 2.23 -1.17 5.28
N VAL A 57 1.93 -0.20 4.43
CA VAL A 57 2.82 0.21 3.35
C VAL A 57 3.92 1.17 3.84
N TYR A 58 3.58 2.13 4.70
CA TYR A 58 4.50 3.19 5.12
C TYR A 58 5.30 2.87 6.38
N ASP A 59 4.84 1.96 7.25
CA ASP A 59 5.59 1.55 8.46
C ASP A 59 6.64 0.45 8.20
N CYS A 60 6.71 -0.09 6.97
CA CYS A 60 7.66 -1.16 6.64
C CYS A 60 8.96 -0.60 6.05
N PHE A 61 10.09 -1.04 6.61
CA PHE A 61 11.42 -0.66 6.11
C PHE A 61 12.07 -1.74 5.24
N THR A 62 11.52 -2.97 5.30
CA THR A 62 12.00 -4.16 4.59
C THR A 62 10.87 -4.90 3.87
N ASN A 63 11.23 -5.72 2.88
CA ASN A 63 10.27 -6.55 2.14
C ASN A 63 9.63 -7.63 3.03
N GLU A 64 10.40 -8.20 3.97
CA GLU A 64 9.89 -9.22 4.89
C GLU A 64 8.83 -8.64 5.82
N GLU A 65 9.11 -7.49 6.46
CA GLU A 65 8.12 -6.78 7.29
C GLU A 65 6.87 -6.41 6.49
N PHE A 66 7.04 -6.00 5.23
CA PHE A 66 5.94 -5.66 4.36
C PHE A 66 5.04 -6.87 4.08
N GLU A 67 5.61 -8.01 3.66
CA GLU A 67 4.83 -9.21 3.37
C GLU A 67 4.16 -9.76 4.64
N GLU A 68 4.84 -9.72 5.79
CA GLU A 68 4.25 -10.11 7.08
C GLU A 68 3.07 -9.21 7.47
N ASN A 69 3.23 -7.90 7.35
CA ASN A 69 2.19 -6.94 7.71
C ASN A 69 1.03 -6.97 6.71
N LEU A 70 1.30 -7.23 5.44
CA LEU A 70 0.30 -7.46 4.42
C LEU A 70 -0.49 -8.75 4.67
N ALA A 71 0.18 -9.84 5.07
CA ALA A 71 -0.49 -11.07 5.47
C ALA A 71 -1.41 -10.86 6.68
N LYS A 72 -0.93 -10.16 7.73
CA LYS A 72 -1.75 -9.78 8.90
C LYS A 72 -2.97 -8.95 8.49
N PHE A 73 -2.81 -8.00 7.57
CA PHE A 73 -3.89 -7.19 7.04
C PHE A 73 -4.93 -8.01 6.26
N ILE A 74 -4.49 -8.93 5.40
CA ILE A 74 -5.37 -9.81 4.62
C ILE A 74 -6.25 -10.65 5.57
N VAL A 75 -5.66 -11.21 6.63
CA VAL A 75 -6.40 -11.95 7.67
C VAL A 75 -7.34 -11.03 8.45
N GLN A 76 -6.87 -9.85 8.89
CA GLN A 76 -7.65 -8.90 9.70
C GLN A 76 -8.95 -8.45 9.00
N PHE A 77 -8.90 -8.27 7.68
CA PHE A 77 -10.06 -7.87 6.87
C PHE A 77 -10.76 -9.05 6.18
N ASN A 78 -10.40 -10.29 6.54
CA ASN A 78 -11.00 -11.52 6.00
C ASN A 78 -10.95 -11.57 4.46
N LEU A 79 -9.84 -11.09 3.89
CA LEU A 79 -9.62 -10.95 2.45
C LEU A 79 -8.94 -12.19 1.83
N GLU A 80 -8.63 -13.22 2.61
CA GLU A 80 -7.88 -14.42 2.17
C GLU A 80 -8.51 -15.12 0.94
N ASN A 81 -9.83 -15.08 0.81
CA ASN A 81 -10.56 -15.71 -0.30
C ASN A 81 -10.91 -14.74 -1.43
N ASN A 82 -10.41 -13.49 -1.42
CA ASN A 82 -10.71 -12.54 -2.49
C ASN A 82 -9.98 -12.92 -3.78
N ALA A 83 -10.74 -13.28 -4.81
CA ALA A 83 -10.21 -13.66 -6.12
C ALA A 83 -9.28 -12.58 -6.69
N TRP A 84 -9.64 -11.30 -6.54
CA TRP A 84 -8.83 -10.21 -7.07
C TRP A 84 -7.49 -10.00 -6.36
N LEU A 85 -7.32 -10.47 -5.11
CA LEU A 85 -6.00 -10.44 -4.45
C LEU A 85 -5.07 -11.48 -5.07
N ARG A 86 -5.61 -12.64 -5.44
CA ARG A 86 -4.86 -13.65 -6.19
C ARG A 86 -4.43 -13.11 -7.55
N ASP A 87 -5.36 -12.48 -8.28
CA ASP A 87 -5.05 -11.84 -9.57
C ASP A 87 -3.97 -10.76 -9.42
N LEU A 88 -3.95 -10.03 -8.29
CA LEU A 88 -2.92 -9.03 -7.99
C LEU A 88 -1.52 -9.65 -7.86
N TYR A 89 -1.43 -10.85 -7.26
CA TYR A 89 -0.17 -11.58 -7.13
C TYR A 89 0.22 -12.35 -8.40
N GLU A 90 -0.75 -12.75 -9.23
CA GLU A 90 -0.51 -13.46 -10.50
C GLU A 90 -0.12 -12.51 -11.64
N GLU A 91 -0.65 -11.29 -11.68
CA GLU A 91 -0.21 -10.23 -12.60
C GLU A 91 1.21 -9.69 -12.31
N ARG A 92 1.93 -10.30 -11.36
CA ARG A 92 3.32 -10.00 -10.99
C ARG A 92 4.34 -10.35 -12.10
N HIS A 93 3.89 -10.95 -13.20
CA HIS A 93 4.74 -11.36 -14.34
C HIS A 93 4.83 -10.31 -15.45
#